data_AF-K3X3V2-F1
#
_entry.id   AF-K3X3V2-F1
#
_cell.length_a   1.000
_cell.length_b   1.000
_cell.length_c   1.000
_cell.angle_alpha   90.00
_cell.angle_beta   90.00
_cell.angle_gamma   90.00
#
_symmetry.space_group_name_H-M   'P 1'
#
loop_
_entity.id
_entity.type
_entity.pdbx_description
1 polymer ?
#
loop_
_entity_poly.entity_id
_entity_poly.type
_entity_poly.pdbx_seq_one_letter_code
_entity_poly.pdbx_strand_id
1 'polypeptide(L)'
;MVVLENAMQVPYCADSGADQSCISMSAFKKLISSCPWVLVRNQTQPILCEVTDGRRVLVDNTVEVHLSLRTAAGPVNLEKPIVCLVVPGDDDEFLLDVLDILGINVDRELGNNPPWPSASCP
;
A
#
# COMPACT_ATOMS: atom_id res chain seq x y z
N MET A 1 -4.49 -8.82 10.54
CA MET A 1 -3.50 -9.51 9.68
C MET A 1 -4.07 -9.65 8.29
N VAL A 2 -3.26 -9.31 7.29
CA VAL A 2 -3.55 -9.58 5.87
C VAL A 2 -2.59 -10.65 5.38
N VAL A 3 -3.03 -11.50 4.48
CA VAL A 3 -2.18 -12.46 3.77
C VAL A 3 -1.90 -11.91 2.38
N LEU A 4 -0.62 -11.74 2.05
CA LEU A 4 -0.14 -11.33 0.73
C LEU A 4 0.17 -12.58 -0.08
N GLU A 5 -0.33 -12.65 -1.32
CA GLU A 5 -0.04 -13.74 -2.27
C GLU A 5 -0.28 -15.15 -1.70
N ASN A 6 -1.21 -15.25 -0.75
CA ASN A 6 -1.52 -16.46 0.00
C ASN A 6 -0.29 -17.12 0.70
N ALA A 7 0.80 -16.36 0.92
CA ALA A 7 2.09 -16.89 1.36
C ALA A 7 2.63 -16.19 2.61
N MET A 8 2.52 -14.86 2.69
CA MET A 8 3.08 -14.06 3.79
C MET A 8 1.99 -13.38 4.60
N GLN A 9 2.04 -13.49 5.93
CA GLN A 9 1.19 -12.72 6.83
C GLN A 9 1.91 -11.46 7.32
N VAL A 10 1.23 -10.33 7.24
CA VAL A 10 1.74 -9.04 7.73
C VAL A 10 0.64 -8.34 8.55
N PRO A 11 0.98 -7.63 9.65
CA PRO A 11 0.05 -6.72 10.29
C PRO A 11 -0.36 -5.64 9.27
N TYR A 12 -1.62 -5.21 9.34
CA TYR A 12 -2.10 -4.13 8.48
C TYR A 12 -2.90 -3.11 9.27
N CYS A 13 -2.83 -1.86 8.81
CA CYS A 13 -3.74 -0.80 9.19
C CYS A 13 -4.63 -0.47 7.99
N ALA A 14 -5.95 -0.42 8.20
CA ALA A 14 -6.89 0.09 7.21
C ALA A 14 -6.97 1.61 7.38
N ASP A 15 -6.63 2.37 6.34
CA ASP A 15 -6.58 3.82 6.37
C ASP A 15 -7.34 4.41 5.19
N SER A 16 -8.49 5.03 5.45
CA SER A 16 -9.28 5.73 4.43
C SER A 16 -8.75 7.13 4.09
N GLY A 17 -7.74 7.61 4.82
CA GLY A 17 -7.07 8.88 4.57
C GLY A 17 -5.82 8.75 3.70
N ALA A 18 -5.35 7.52 3.46
CA ALA A 18 -4.24 7.26 2.57
C ALA A 18 -4.69 7.40 1.11
N ASP A 19 -3.87 8.07 0.29
CA ASP A 19 -4.13 8.18 -1.15
C ASP A 19 -3.88 6.86 -1.91
N GLN A 20 -3.04 5.97 -1.35
CA GLN A 20 -2.70 4.65 -1.91
C GLN A 20 -2.28 3.66 -0.81
N SER A 21 -2.48 2.38 -1.07
CA SER A 21 -1.93 1.29 -0.26
C SER A 21 -0.39 1.30 -0.27
N CYS A 22 0.24 1.00 0.87
CA CYS A 22 1.70 1.02 1.04
C CYS A 22 2.19 -0.24 1.75
N ILE A 23 3.39 -0.71 1.36
CA ILE A 23 4.13 -1.77 2.04
C ILE A 23 5.51 -1.25 2.43
N SER A 24 5.93 -1.53 3.67
CA SER A 24 7.29 -1.21 4.13
C SER A 24 8.36 -1.96 3.33
N MET A 25 9.54 -1.35 3.17
CA MET A 25 10.69 -1.99 2.53
C MET A 25 11.11 -3.29 3.24
N SER A 26 11.01 -3.36 4.56
CA SER A 26 11.24 -4.60 5.32
C SER A 26 10.27 -5.71 4.92
N ALA A 27 8.96 -5.44 4.94
CA ALA A 27 7.96 -6.42 4.55
C ALA A 27 8.07 -6.80 3.06
N PHE A 28 8.37 -5.83 2.18
CA PHE A 28 8.59 -6.06 0.76
C PHE A 28 9.75 -7.03 0.49
N LYS A 29 10.90 -6.87 1.17
CA LYS A 29 12.03 -7.80 1.02
C LYS A 29 11.65 -9.24 1.42
N LYS A 30 10.85 -9.40 2.47
CA LYS A 30 10.33 -10.70 2.92
C LYS A 30 9.34 -11.29 1.91
N LEU A 31 8.48 -10.43 1.34
CA LEU A 31 7.53 -10.81 0.31
C LEU A 31 8.26 -11.33 -0.93
N ILE A 32 9.24 -10.60 -1.48
CA ILE A 32 9.99 -11.03 -2.67
C ILE A 32 10.81 -12.29 -2.41
N SER A 33 11.32 -12.46 -1.20
CA SER A 33 12.02 -13.69 -0.80
C SER A 33 11.09 -14.91 -0.79
N SER A 34 9.82 -14.71 -0.42
CA SER A 34 8.80 -15.78 -0.32
C SER A 34 8.07 -16.02 -1.65
N CYS A 35 7.88 -14.96 -2.43
CA CYS A 35 7.10 -14.92 -3.67
C CYS A 35 7.89 -14.17 -4.77
N PRO A 36 8.90 -14.81 -5.39
CA PRO A 36 9.74 -14.15 -6.41
C PRO A 36 9.00 -13.77 -7.69
N TRP A 37 7.78 -14.28 -7.90
CA TRP A 37 6.95 -14.02 -9.08
C TRP A 37 6.13 -12.73 -8.98
N VAL A 38 6.13 -12.08 -7.81
CA VAL A 38 5.37 -10.85 -7.58
C VAL A 38 5.84 -9.75 -8.54
N LEU A 39 4.89 -9.05 -9.15
CA LEU A 39 5.20 -8.03 -10.14
C LEU A 39 5.62 -6.73 -9.45
N VAL A 40 6.89 -6.38 -9.62
CA VAL A 40 7.47 -5.12 -9.17
C VAL A 40 7.59 -4.19 -10.37
N ARG A 41 7.13 -2.94 -10.21
CA ARG A 41 7.26 -1.90 -11.24
C ARG A 41 8.02 -0.70 -10.71
N ASN A 42 8.97 -0.24 -11.51
CA ASN A 42 9.59 1.06 -11.30
C ASN A 42 8.68 2.13 -11.92
N GLN A 43 8.35 3.13 -11.14
CA GLN A 43 7.62 4.32 -11.56
C GLN A 43 8.60 5.23 -12.32
N THR A 44 8.23 5.62 -13.54
CA THR A 44 9.03 6.56 -14.35
C THR A 44 9.16 7.93 -13.68
N GLN A 45 8.16 8.30 -12.87
CA GLN A 45 8.15 9.51 -12.08
C GLN A 45 7.98 9.14 -10.60
N PRO A 46 8.94 9.47 -9.72
CA PRO A 46 8.82 9.19 -8.30
C PRO A 46 7.60 9.89 -7.69
N ILE A 47 6.89 9.17 -6.83
CA ILE A 47 5.73 9.64 -6.09
C ILE A 47 6.22 10.23 -4.77
N LEU A 48 5.78 11.43 -4.43
CA LEU A 48 6.11 12.08 -3.16
C LEU A 48 5.09 11.64 -2.10
N CYS A 49 5.54 10.84 -1.14
CA CYS A 49 4.71 10.36 -0.04
C CYS A 49 5.07 11.10 1.24
N GLU A 50 4.05 11.49 2.02
CA GLU A 50 4.23 11.97 3.39
C GLU A 50 4.03 10.79 4.34
N VAL A 51 5.09 10.41 5.06
CA VAL A 51 5.03 9.31 6.03
C VAL A 51 4.59 9.84 7.40
N THR A 52 4.22 8.93 8.31
CA THR A 52 3.62 9.25 9.61
C THR A 52 4.46 10.13 10.53
N ASP A 53 5.78 10.22 10.29
CA ASP A 53 6.69 11.13 11.01
C ASP A 53 6.76 12.55 10.41
N GLY A 54 5.91 12.85 9.42
CA GLY A 54 5.84 14.13 8.71
C GLY A 54 6.96 14.33 7.69
N ARG A 55 7.86 13.35 7.52
CA ARG A 55 8.88 13.41 6.46
C ARG A 55 8.24 13.12 5.12
N ARG A 56 8.84 13.71 4.09
CA ARG A 56 8.48 13.44 2.70
C ARG A 56 9.53 12.57 2.05
N VAL A 57 9.09 11.47 1.48
CA VAL A 57 9.94 10.48 0.83
C VAL A 57 9.53 10.34 -0.62
N LEU A 58 10.51 10.20 -1.50
CA LEU A 58 10.28 9.87 -2.90
C LEU A 58 10.27 8.36 -3.04
N VAL A 59 9.18 7.83 -3.60
CA VAL A 59 8.96 6.41 -3.81
C VAL A 59 8.85 6.17 -5.31
N ASP A 60 9.70 5.30 -5.83
CA ASP A 60 9.78 4.97 -7.25
C ASP A 60 9.43 3.50 -7.52
N ASN A 61 9.07 2.74 -6.50
CA ASN A 61 8.78 1.32 -6.59
C ASN A 61 7.34 1.03 -6.18
N THR A 62 6.62 0.29 -7.02
CA THR A 62 5.33 -0.29 -6.68
C THR A 62 5.36 -1.80 -6.84
N VAL A 63 4.45 -2.46 -6.15
CA VAL A 63 4.28 -3.91 -6.19
C VAL A 63 2.80 -4.25 -6.35
N GLU A 64 2.48 -5.19 -7.24
CA GLU A 64 1.12 -5.71 -7.41
C GLU A 64 0.94 -6.99 -6.59
N VAL A 65 -0.03 -7.00 -5.66
CA VAL A 65 -0.26 -8.13 -4.75
C VAL A 65 -1.74 -8.46 -4.58
N HIS A 66 -2.05 -9.75 -4.52
CA HIS A 66 -3.35 -10.26 -4.09
C HIS A 66 -3.42 -10.29 -2.57
N LEU A 67 -4.55 -9.83 -2.05
CA LEU A 67 -4.80 -9.76 -0.61
C LEU A 67 -5.87 -10.76 -0.18
N SER A 68 -5.63 -11.40 0.95
CA SER A 68 -6.63 -12.12 1.72
C SER A 68 -6.74 -11.54 3.13
N LEU A 69 -7.86 -10.89 3.43
CA LEU A 69 -8.16 -10.36 4.75
C LEU A 69 -8.68 -11.48 5.64
N ARG A 70 -8.04 -11.71 6.79
CA ARG A 70 -8.55 -12.65 7.79
C ARG A 70 -9.57 -11.94 8.66
N THR A 71 -10.85 -12.25 8.47
CA THR A 71 -11.95 -11.69 9.28
C THR A 71 -12.56 -12.77 10.17
N ALA A 72 -13.32 -12.36 11.19
CA ALA A 72 -14.03 -13.28 12.08
C ALA A 72 -15.06 -14.17 11.34
N ALA A 73 -15.62 -13.68 10.23
CA ALA A 73 -16.56 -14.42 9.40
C ALA A 73 -15.87 -15.37 8.40
N GLY A 74 -14.54 -15.34 8.32
CA GLY A 74 -13.74 -16.12 7.37
C GLY A 74 -12.77 -15.24 6.54
N PRO A 75 -11.96 -15.87 5.68
CA PRO A 75 -11.08 -15.14 4.78
C PRO A 75 -11.88 -14.42 3.69
N VAL A 76 -11.53 -13.16 3.43
CA VAL A 76 -12.04 -12.37 2.29
C VAL A 76 -10.89 -12.19 1.32
N ASN A 77 -11.00 -12.77 0.12
CA ASN A 77 -10.01 -12.65 -0.93
C ASN A 77 -10.41 -11.54 -1.89
N LEU A 78 -9.50 -10.62 -2.18
CA LEU A 78 -9.71 -9.63 -3.24
C LEU A 78 -9.51 -10.32 -4.59
N GLU A 79 -10.47 -10.15 -5.50
CA GLU A 79 -10.43 -10.78 -6.84
C GLU A 79 -9.35 -10.20 -7.73
N LYS A 80 -9.02 -8.92 -7.56
CA LYS A 80 -7.98 -8.22 -8.32
C LYS A 80 -6.78 -7.94 -7.42
N PRO A 81 -5.55 -7.99 -7.97
CA PRO A 81 -4.40 -7.49 -7.25
C PRO A 81 -4.53 -5.99 -7.04
N ILE A 82 -3.99 -5.50 -5.93
CA ILE A 82 -3.88 -4.07 -5.68
C ILE A 82 -2.44 -3.62 -5.91
N VAL A 83 -2.27 -2.34 -6.26
CA VAL A 83 -0.96 -1.71 -6.43
C VAL A 83 -0.58 -1.08 -5.09
N CYS A 84 0.58 -1.45 -4.56
CA CYS A 84 1.11 -0.91 -3.32
C CYS A 84 2.41 -0.14 -3.56
N LEU A 85 2.58 1.01 -2.93
CA LEU A 85 3.85 1.73 -2.88
C LEU A 85 4.84 1.05 -1.94
N VAL A 86 6.11 0.93 -2.33
CA VAL A 86 7.16 0.41 -1.46
C VAL A 86 7.83 1.57 -0.72
N VAL A 87 7.42 1.80 0.52
CA VAL A 87 7.89 2.92 1.35
C VAL A 87 9.07 2.54 2.24
N PRO A 88 10.00 3.46 2.56
CA PRO A 88 11.04 3.20 3.55
C PRO A 88 10.44 2.82 4.92
N GLY A 89 10.98 1.81 5.57
CA GLY A 89 10.54 1.35 6.88
C GLY A 89 11.25 0.07 7.30
N ASP A 90 11.65 0.00 8.57
CA ASP A 90 12.37 -1.14 9.15
C ASP A 90 11.43 -2.16 9.81
N ASP A 91 10.22 -1.75 10.17
CA ASP A 91 9.17 -2.61 10.71
C ASP A 91 8.34 -3.23 9.58
N ASP A 92 7.83 -4.45 9.81
CA ASP A 92 6.98 -5.14 8.84
C ASP A 92 5.56 -4.60 8.87
N GLU A 93 5.31 -3.55 8.12
CA GLU A 93 4.01 -2.88 8.09
C GLU A 93 3.37 -2.86 6.69
N PHE A 94 2.04 -2.85 6.69
CA PHE A 94 1.19 -2.73 5.51
C PHE A 94 0.05 -1.73 5.79
N LEU A 95 -0.01 -0.67 5.01
CA LEU A 95 -1.10 0.30 5.03
C LEU A 95 -2.02 -0.01 3.84
N LEU A 96 -3.29 -0.24 4.14
CA LEU A 96 -4.27 -0.59 3.14
C LEU A 96 -5.26 0.56 2.99
N ASP A 97 -5.30 1.15 1.79
CA ASP A 97 -6.36 2.10 1.46
C ASP A 97 -7.70 1.35 1.44
N VAL A 98 -8.64 1.82 2.23
CA VAL A 98 -9.99 1.23 2.33
C VAL A 98 -10.74 1.38 1.00
N LEU A 99 -10.47 2.44 0.22
CA LEU A 99 -11.10 2.67 -1.07
C LEU A 99 -10.69 1.61 -2.11
N ASP A 100 -9.41 1.21 -2.11
CA ASP A 100 -8.90 0.10 -2.93
C ASP A 100 -9.70 -1.19 -2.69
N ILE A 101 -9.98 -1.52 -1.42
CA ILE A 101 -10.75 -2.73 -1.07
C ILE A 101 -12.21 -2.63 -1.53
N LEU A 102 -12.80 -1.44 -1.44
CA LEU A 102 -14.18 -1.19 -1.86
C LEU A 102 -14.34 -1.20 -3.39
N GLY A 103 -13.24 -1.33 -4.14
CA GLY A 103 -13.23 -1.27 -5.60
C GLY A 103 -13.45 0.14 -6.13
N ILE A 104 -13.23 1.16 -5.29
CA ILE A 104 -13.37 2.57 -5.62
C ILE A 104 -11.97 3.08 -5.94
N ASN A 105 -11.50 2.85 -7.18
CA ASN A 105 -10.28 3.49 -7.67
C ASN A 105 -10.64 4.89 -8.14
N VAL A 106 -10.37 5.91 -7.33
CA VAL A 106 -10.48 7.31 -7.78
C VAL A 106 -9.19 7.62 -8.54
N ASP A 107 -9.23 7.49 -9.86
CA ASP A 107 -8.15 8.02 -10.72
C ASP A 107 -8.12 9.54 -10.56
N ARG A 108 -7.32 10.01 -9.59
CA ARG A 108 -7.15 11.43 -9.34
C ARG A 108 -6.18 11.96 -10.38
N GLU A 109 -6.72 12.38 -11.52
CA GLU A 109 -6.04 13.29 -12.44
C GLU A 109 -5.50 14.46 -11.61
N LEU A 110 -4.17 14.60 -11.51
CA LEU A 110 -3.50 15.73 -10.87
C LEU A 110 -3.72 16.99 -11.73
N GLY A 111 -4.96 17.45 -11.78
CA GLY A 111 -5.35 18.72 -12.36
C GLY A 111 -4.91 19.85 -11.44
N ASN A 112 -3.66 20.28 -11.58
CA ASN A 112 -3.16 21.66 -11.46
C ASN A 112 -3.94 22.62 -10.53
N ASN A 113 -4.18 22.24 -9.28
CA ASN A 113 -4.84 23.09 -8.28
C ASN A 113 -3.99 23.08 -6.99
N PRO A 114 -3.82 24.22 -6.30
CA PRO A 114 -2.88 24.33 -5.20
C PRO A 114 -3.28 23.41 -4.04
N PRO A 115 -2.30 22.93 -3.25
CA PRO A 115 -2.56 21.95 -2.19
C PRO A 115 -3.51 22.55 -1.16
N TRP A 116 -4.62 21.84 -0.96
CA TRP A 116 -5.51 22.06 0.18
C TRP A 116 -4.73 21.83 1.49
N PRO A 117 -5.04 22.58 2.57
CA PRO A 117 -4.26 22.52 3.79
C PRO A 117 -4.44 21.16 4.48
N SER A 118 -3.33 20.46 4.60
CA SER A 118 -2.97 19.46 5.63
C SER A 118 -4.10 19.05 6.57
N ALA A 119 -4.67 17.87 6.30
CA ALA A 119 -5.35 17.08 7.31
C ALA A 119 -4.28 16.40 8.18
N SER A 120 -4.02 16.98 9.34
CA SER A 120 -3.25 16.35 10.42
C SER A 120 -4.10 15.20 11.01
N CYS A 121 -3.55 13.99 11.06
CA CYS A 121 -4.15 12.91 11.85
C CYS A 121 -3.81 13.10 13.35
N PRO A 122 -4.79 12.94 14.27
CA PRO A 122 -4.57 12.92 15.73
C PRO A 122 -3.92 11.63 16.24
#